data_AF-A0A0N1NAZ2-F1
#
_entry.id   AF-A0A0N1NAZ2-F1
#
_cell.length_a   1.000
_cell.length_b   1.000
_cell.length_c   1.000
_cell.angle_alpha   90.00
_cell.angle_beta   90.00
_cell.angle_gamma   90.00
#
_symmetry.space_group_name_H-M   'P 1'
#
loop_
_entity.id
_entity.type
_entity.pdbx_description
1 polymer ?
#
loop_
_entity_poly.entity_id
_entity_poly.type
_entity_poly.pdbx_seq_one_letter_code
_entity_poly.pdbx_strand_id
1 'polypeptide(L)'
;MELPPDTVLIFDRDEDLLVFESYIHATNWIEAIDVDEGEYTAAYSPDGGVLTLTAPEGPEGSVVLSRTGSVDLSDLERRVAIYWHRHQTGQPPRDPLQTARFLIDRDNQPRRGWLSRLTDLLRRDRAGHE
;
A
#
# COMPACT_ATOMS: atom_id res chain seq x y z
N MET A 1 6.56 -15.93 -7.89
CA MET A 1 5.12 -16.01 -8.18
C MET A 1 4.78 -14.95 -9.21
N GLU A 2 3.83 -15.23 -10.10
CA GLU A 2 3.22 -14.19 -10.94
C GLU A 2 2.44 -13.21 -10.04
N LEU A 3 2.40 -11.92 -10.40
CA LEU A 3 1.60 -10.98 -9.61
C LEU A 3 0.12 -11.20 -9.90
N PRO A 4 -0.77 -11.09 -8.91
CA PRO A 4 -2.20 -11.03 -9.17
C PRO A 4 -2.50 -9.94 -10.21
N PRO A 5 -3.36 -10.21 -11.21
CA PRO A 5 -3.63 -9.25 -12.29
C PRO A 5 -4.30 -7.97 -11.79
N ASP A 6 -4.97 -8.03 -10.64
CA ASP A 6 -5.64 -6.90 -10.01
C ASP A 6 -4.79 -6.25 -8.90
N THR A 7 -3.48 -6.45 -8.92
CA THR A 7 -2.56 -5.76 -7.99
C THR A 7 -2.70 -4.25 -8.15
N VAL A 8 -2.66 -3.53 -7.02
CA VAL A 8 -2.79 -2.07 -6.97
C VAL A 8 -1.59 -1.48 -6.23
N LEU A 9 -1.03 -0.42 -6.78
CA LEU A 9 -0.05 0.45 -6.14
C LEU A 9 -0.74 1.78 -5.84
N ILE A 10 -0.77 2.20 -4.58
CA ILE A 10 -1.40 3.45 -4.14
C ILE A 10 -0.34 4.29 -3.41
N PHE A 11 -0.21 5.54 -3.84
CA PHE A 11 0.70 6.51 -3.25
C PHE A 11 -0.09 7.53 -2.42
N ASP A 12 0.37 7.76 -1.20
CA ASP A 12 -0.19 8.80 -0.34
C ASP A 12 0.38 10.20 -0.68
N ARG A 13 -0.01 11.21 0.10
CA ARG A 13 0.43 12.61 -0.01
C ARG A 13 1.91 12.78 0.23
N ASP A 14 2.50 11.87 1.00
CA ASP A 14 3.91 11.83 1.32
C ASP A 14 4.68 10.91 0.36
N GLU A 15 4.10 10.43 -0.74
CA GLU A 15 4.74 9.49 -1.68
C GLU A 15 5.20 8.17 -1.02
N ASP A 16 4.60 7.77 0.12
CA ASP A 16 4.72 6.40 0.62
C ASP A 16 3.85 5.46 -0.24
N LEU A 17 4.23 4.19 -0.31
CA LEU A 17 3.66 3.21 -1.22
C LEU A 17 2.95 2.09 -0.45
N LEU A 18 1.64 1.99 -0.68
CA LEU A 18 0.80 0.86 -0.30
C LEU A 18 0.60 -0.06 -1.52
N VAL A 19 0.71 -1.38 -1.31
CA VAL A 19 0.48 -2.38 -2.35
C VAL A 19 -0.56 -3.39 -1.90
N PHE A 20 -1.56 -3.60 -2.74
CA PHE A 20 -2.65 -4.54 -2.48
C PHE A 20 -2.71 -5.60 -3.58
N GLU A 21 -3.01 -6.85 -3.20
CA GLU A 21 -3.13 -7.97 -4.13
C GLU A 21 -4.38 -7.91 -5.01
N SER A 22 -5.38 -7.09 -4.65
CA SER A 22 -6.62 -6.94 -5.41
C SER A 22 -7.30 -5.60 -5.13
N TYR A 23 -8.23 -5.22 -6.02
CA TYR A 23 -9.04 -4.01 -5.87
C TYR A 23 -9.93 -4.10 -4.62
N ILE A 24 -10.52 -5.27 -4.38
CA ILE A 24 -11.38 -5.53 -3.21
C ILE A 24 -10.57 -5.39 -1.91
N HIS A 25 -9.33 -5.88 -1.89
CA HIS A 25 -8.48 -5.72 -0.71
C HIS A 25 -8.20 -4.22 -0.45
N ALA A 26 -7.83 -3.46 -1.48
CA ALA A 26 -7.59 -2.03 -1.35
C ALA A 26 -8.84 -1.28 -0.83
N THR A 27 -10.01 -1.49 -1.45
CA THR A 27 -11.25 -0.77 -1.07
C THR A 27 -11.81 -1.16 0.29
N ASN A 28 -11.46 -2.35 0.81
CA ASN A 28 -11.86 -2.77 2.15
C ASN A 28 -10.88 -2.30 3.24
N TRP A 29 -9.64 -1.98 2.87
CA TRP A 29 -8.62 -1.52 3.79
C TRP A 29 -8.61 0.00 3.93
N ILE A 30 -8.80 0.72 2.82
CA ILE A 30 -8.77 2.18 2.77
C ILE A 30 -10.07 2.76 3.33
N GLU A 31 -9.95 3.78 4.18
CA GLU A 31 -11.09 4.52 4.72
C GLU A 31 -11.55 5.62 3.76
N ALA A 32 -12.86 5.81 3.64
CA ALA A 32 -13.43 6.81 2.74
C ALA A 32 -13.09 8.25 3.15
N ILE A 33 -12.91 8.50 4.45
CA ILE A 33 -12.49 9.82 4.97
C ILE A 33 -11.09 10.21 4.45
N ASP A 34 -10.14 9.29 4.42
CA ASP A 34 -8.80 9.56 3.90
C ASP A 34 -8.83 9.90 2.40
N VAL A 35 -9.72 9.24 1.65
CA VAL A 35 -9.94 9.53 0.22
C VAL A 35 -10.57 10.92 0.05
N ASP A 36 -11.59 11.25 0.85
CA ASP A 36 -12.27 12.55 0.84
C ASP A 36 -11.32 13.70 1.21
N GLU A 37 -10.43 13.48 2.17
CA GLU A 37 -9.39 14.43 2.61
C GLU A 37 -8.19 14.52 1.64
N GLY A 38 -8.17 13.70 0.59
CA GLY A 38 -7.12 13.71 -0.43
C GLY A 38 -5.80 13.11 0.02
N GLU A 39 -5.83 12.14 0.94
CA GLU A 39 -4.64 11.42 1.42
C GLU A 39 -3.91 10.69 0.29
N TYR A 40 -4.67 10.06 -0.62
CA TYR A 40 -4.11 9.25 -1.69
C TYR A 40 -4.03 10.06 -2.98
N THR A 41 -2.80 10.29 -3.45
CA THR A 41 -2.54 11.21 -4.58
C THR A 41 -2.46 10.51 -5.93
N ALA A 42 -2.18 9.20 -5.95
CA ALA A 42 -2.15 8.43 -7.18
C ALA A 42 -2.37 6.94 -6.94
N ALA A 43 -3.00 6.26 -7.90
CA ALA A 43 -3.19 4.82 -7.89
C ALA A 43 -2.93 4.23 -9.27
N TYR A 44 -2.25 3.08 -9.31
CA TYR A 44 -1.81 2.44 -10.56
C TYR A 44 -1.92 0.91 -10.49
N SER A 45 -2.09 0.27 -11.64
CA SER A 45 -1.71 -1.12 -11.85
C SER A 45 -0.19 -1.24 -12.12
N PRO A 46 0.44 -2.42 -11.93
CA PRO A 46 1.88 -2.59 -12.06
C PRO A 46 2.46 -2.29 -13.45
N ASP A 47 1.62 -2.29 -14.49
CA ASP A 47 1.95 -1.97 -15.87
C ASP A 47 1.74 -0.47 -16.22
N GLY A 48 1.41 0.37 -15.22
CA GLY A 48 1.22 1.81 -15.39
C GLY A 48 -0.21 2.22 -15.70
N GLY A 49 -1.18 1.30 -15.72
CA GLY A 49 -2.60 1.65 -15.88
C GLY A 49 -3.07 2.56 -14.76
N VAL A 50 -3.59 3.74 -15.10
CA VAL A 50 -4.01 4.74 -14.11
C VAL A 50 -5.37 4.36 -13.52
N LEU A 51 -5.45 4.38 -12.20
CA LEU A 51 -6.64 4.06 -11.43
C LEU A 51 -7.14 5.31 -10.70
N THR A 52 -8.45 5.40 -10.51
CA THR A 52 -9.08 6.45 -9.71
C THR A 52 -9.66 5.83 -8.45
N LEU A 53 -9.28 6.39 -7.31
CA LEU A 53 -9.82 6.10 -6.00
C LEU A 53 -10.79 7.24 -5.61
N THR A 54 -12.02 6.90 -5.23
CA THR A 54 -13.05 7.89 -4.88
C THR A 54 -13.89 7.44 -3.70
N ALA A 55 -14.45 8.39 -2.96
CA ALA A 55 -15.45 8.18 -1.91
C ALA A 55 -16.77 8.86 -2.33
N PRO A 56 -17.55 8.28 -3.26
CA PRO A 56 -18.71 8.96 -3.85
C PRO A 56 -19.84 9.25 -2.86
N GLU A 57 -19.87 8.53 -1.73
CA GLU A 57 -20.86 8.68 -0.65
C GLU A 57 -20.35 9.58 0.49
N GLY A 58 -19.16 10.20 0.32
CA GLY A 58 -18.53 11.04 1.34
C GLY A 58 -17.67 10.25 2.35
N PRO A 59 -17.22 10.91 3.43
CA PRO A 59 -16.16 10.38 4.32
C PRO A 59 -16.57 9.15 5.14
N GLU A 60 -17.87 8.88 5.30
CA GLU A 60 -18.39 7.68 5.98
C GLU A 60 -18.83 6.57 5.00
N GLY A 61 -18.64 6.80 3.71
CA GLY A 61 -19.15 5.96 2.63
C GLY A 61 -18.23 4.80 2.24
N SER A 62 -18.55 4.17 1.11
CA SER A 62 -17.69 3.15 0.52
C SER A 62 -16.61 3.76 -0.39
N VAL A 63 -15.43 3.14 -0.40
CA VAL A 63 -14.36 3.46 -1.35
C VAL A 63 -14.58 2.73 -2.66
N VAL A 64 -14.43 3.45 -3.76
CA VAL A 64 -14.52 2.91 -5.13
C VAL A 64 -13.18 3.10 -5.83
N LEU A 65 -12.61 1.99 -6.30
CA LEU A 65 -11.44 1.98 -7.18
C LEU A 65 -11.88 1.61 -8.61
N SER A 66 -11.50 2.42 -9.59
CA SER A 66 -11.89 2.23 -10.99
C SER A 66 -10.73 2.44 -11.95
N ARG A 67 -10.74 1.73 -13.10
CA ARG A 67 -9.77 1.92 -14.18
C ARG A 67 -10.17 3.14 -15.01
N THR A 68 -9.20 3.99 -15.33
CA THR A 68 -9.44 5.17 -16.18
C THR A 68 -9.35 4.87 -17.68
N GLY A 69 -8.66 3.80 -18.05
CA GLY A 69 -8.27 3.49 -19.44
C GLY A 69 -6.99 4.20 -19.90
N SER A 70 -6.42 5.08 -19.08
CA SER A 70 -5.13 5.73 -19.33
C SER A 70 -3.96 4.89 -18.81
N VAL A 71 -2.77 5.12 -19.37
CA VAL A 71 -1.51 4.50 -18.91
C VAL A 71 -0.48 5.60 -18.73
N ASP A 72 0.18 5.63 -17.58
CA ASP A 72 1.30 6.52 -17.25
C ASP A 72 2.39 5.75 -16.48
N LEU A 73 3.10 4.88 -17.21
CA LEU A 73 4.18 4.09 -16.64
C LEU A 73 5.35 4.97 -16.17
N SER A 74 5.60 6.10 -16.84
CA SER A 74 6.70 6.99 -16.49
C SER A 74 6.49 7.69 -15.14
N ASP A 75 5.26 8.15 -14.85
CA ASP A 75 4.97 8.68 -13.52
C ASP A 75 5.05 7.60 -12.43
N LEU A 76 4.54 6.39 -12.72
CA LEU A 76 4.63 5.26 -11.81
C LEU A 76 6.09 4.93 -11.47
N GLU A 77 6.96 4.78 -12.47
CA GLU A 77 8.39 4.52 -12.28
C GLU A 77 9.08 5.61 -11.46
N ARG A 78 8.74 6.89 -11.72
CA ARG A 78 9.26 8.03 -10.97
C ARG A 78 8.89 7.94 -9.49
N ARG A 79 7.62 7.65 -9.16
CA ARG A 79 7.15 7.54 -7.77
C ARG A 79 7.74 6.34 -7.05
N VAL A 80 7.82 5.19 -7.72
CA VAL A 80 8.52 4.01 -7.19
C VAL A 80 9.98 4.34 -6.87
N ALA A 81 10.70 5.05 -7.74
CA ALA A 81 12.08 5.46 -7.47
C ALA A 81 12.20 6.37 -6.22
N ILE A 82 11.25 7.29 -6.01
CA ILE A 82 11.18 8.13 -4.81
C ILE A 82 10.98 7.28 -3.56
N TYR A 83 10.03 6.34 -3.58
CA TYR A 83 9.81 5.40 -2.48
C TYR A 83 11.09 4.62 -2.13
N TRP A 84 11.75 4.03 -3.14
CA TRP A 84 12.99 3.28 -2.93
C TRP A 84 14.10 4.15 -2.32
N HIS A 85 14.25 5.38 -2.79
CA HIS A 85 15.26 6.29 -2.26
C HIS A 85 15.07 6.58 -0.77
N ARG A 86 13.82 6.65 -0.31
CA ARG A 86 13.47 6.98 1.08
C ARG A 86 13.52 5.78 2.01
N HIS A 87 13.03 4.63 1.57
CA HIS A 87 12.82 3.47 2.44
C HIS A 87 13.90 2.39 2.32
N GLN A 88 14.69 2.40 1.23
CA GLN A 88 15.59 1.30 0.88
C GLN A 88 17.01 1.81 0.55
N THR A 89 17.56 2.64 1.43
CA THR A 89 18.88 3.26 1.29
C THR A 89 19.97 2.25 0.91
N GLY A 90 20.68 2.52 -0.19
CA GLY A 90 21.77 1.67 -0.68
C GLY A 90 21.33 0.49 -1.55
N GLN A 91 20.03 0.30 -1.78
CA GLN A 91 19.52 -0.65 -2.78
C GLN A 91 19.15 0.10 -4.07
N PRO A 92 19.45 -0.47 -5.25
CA PRO A 92 18.97 0.10 -6.50
C PRO A 92 17.43 0.04 -6.56
N PRO A 93 16.75 1.06 -7.11
CA PRO A 93 15.31 1.00 -7.34
C PRO A 93 14.95 -0.19 -8.21
N ARG A 94 13.83 -0.83 -7.89
CA ARG A 94 13.25 -1.88 -8.72
C ARG A 94 12.18 -1.29 -9.62
N ASP A 95 11.90 -1.97 -10.73
CA ASP A 95 10.74 -1.62 -11.56
C ASP A 95 9.43 -1.78 -10.75
N PRO A 96 8.30 -1.20 -11.20
CA PRO A 96 7.05 -1.23 -10.44
C PRO A 96 6.55 -2.64 -10.15
N LEU A 97 6.67 -3.56 -11.12
CA LEU A 97 6.25 -4.96 -10.98
C LEU A 97 7.08 -5.69 -9.92
N GLN A 98 8.40 -5.53 -9.94
CA GLN A 98 9.32 -6.10 -8.96
C GLN A 98 9.14 -5.47 -7.57
N THR A 99 8.79 -4.18 -7.51
CA THR A 99 8.49 -3.49 -6.26
C THR A 99 7.22 -4.06 -5.62
N ALA A 100 6.14 -4.19 -6.40
CA ALA A 100 4.89 -4.77 -5.91
C ALA A 100 5.09 -6.21 -5.42
N ARG A 101 5.81 -7.05 -6.17
CA ARG A 101 6.19 -8.41 -5.73
C ARG A 101 6.92 -8.39 -4.40
N PHE A 102 7.95 -7.55 -4.30
CA PHE A 102 8.76 -7.46 -3.10
C PHE A 102 7.94 -7.07 -1.86
N LEU A 103 7.03 -6.10 -2.00
CA LEU A 103 6.22 -5.63 -0.88
C LEU A 103 5.17 -6.65 -0.46
N ILE A 104 4.50 -7.30 -1.41
CA ILE A 104 3.57 -8.42 -1.15
C ILE A 104 4.30 -9.59 -0.46
N ASP A 105 5.46 -9.99 -0.99
CA ASP A 105 6.25 -11.08 -0.40
C ASP A 105 6.74 -10.72 1.01
N ARG A 106 7.11 -9.45 1.25
CA ARG A 106 7.54 -8.96 2.56
C ARG A 106 6.40 -9.01 3.58
N ASP A 107 5.20 -8.60 3.19
CA ASP A 107 4.04 -8.56 4.08
C ASP A 107 3.47 -9.95 4.37
N ASN A 108 3.62 -10.89 3.43
CA ASN A 108 3.26 -12.31 3.60
C ASN A 108 4.31 -13.13 4.38
N GLN A 109 5.51 -12.60 4.64
CA GLN A 109 6.46 -13.29 5.50
C GLN A 109 5.97 -13.25 6.96
N PRO A 110 5.94 -14.39 7.68
CA PRO A 110 5.61 -14.39 9.10
C PRO A 110 6.61 -13.48 9.81
N ARG A 111 6.12 -12.34 10.32
CA ARG A 111 6.91 -11.34 11.03
C ARG A 111 7.58 -12.01 12.24
N ARG A 112 8.81 -12.54 12.06
CA ARG A 112 9.59 -13.25 13.10
C ARG A 112 9.85 -12.41 14.36
N GLY A 113 9.51 -11.12 14.38
CA GLY A 113 9.71 -10.23 15.53
C GLY A 113 8.44 -9.61 16.14
N TRP A 114 7.24 -9.82 15.58
CA TRP A 114 6.02 -9.20 16.14
C TRP A 114 5.45 -10.00 17.32
N LEU A 115 5.51 -11.33 17.26
CA LEU A 115 5.07 -12.19 18.36
C LEU A 115 5.92 -11.99 19.64
N SER A 116 7.20 -11.64 19.52
CA SER A 116 8.05 -11.32 20.68
C SER A 116 7.64 -10.02 21.39
N ARG A 117 7.11 -9.03 20.65
CA ARG A 117 6.64 -7.76 21.23
C ARG A 117 5.26 -7.90 21.89
N LEU A 118 4.39 -8.75 21.34
CA LEU A 118 3.10 -9.07 21.95
C LEU A 118 3.25 -9.90 23.25
N THR A 119 4.24 -10.80 23.31
CA THR A 119 4.53 -11.53 24.56
C THR A 119 5.11 -10.64 25.66
N ASP A 120 5.89 -9.61 25.33
CA ASP A 120 6.43 -8.65 26.32
C ASP A 120 5.38 -7.68 26.86
N LEU A 121 4.39 -7.31 26.04
CA LEU A 121 3.23 -6.51 26.48
C LEU A 121 2.33 -7.28 27.44
N LEU A 122 2.06 -8.56 27.16
CA LEU A 122 1.25 -9.41 28.04
C LEU A 122 1.98 -9.82 29.35
N ARG A 123 3.31 -9.74 29.38
CA ARG A 123 4.10 -10.02 30.59
C ARG A 123 4.18 -8.81 31.52
N ARG A 124 4.07 -7.58 31.00
CA ARG A 124 4.12 -6.34 31.79
C ARG A 124 2.84 -6.07 32.58
N ASP A 125 1.68 -6.50 32.09
CA ASP A 125 0.40 -6.32 32.81
C ASP A 125 0.21 -7.25 34.00
N ARG A 126 1.04 -8.28 34.16
CA ARG A 126 0.94 -9.23 35.29
C ARG A 126 1.79 -8.87 36.51
N ALA A 127 2.56 -7.78 36.44
CA ALA A 127 3.49 -7.36 37.50
C ALA A 127 3.07 -6.06 38.21
N GLY A 128 1.87 -5.53 37.93
CA GLY A 128 1.41 -4.22 38.42
C GLY A 128 0.21 -4.24 39.36
N HIS A 129 -0.13 -5.39 39.97
CA HIS A 129 -1.18 -5.49 40.98
C HIS A 129 -0.66 -6.24 42.22
N GLU A 130 0.04 -5.50 43.08
CA GLU A 130 0.11 -5.75 44.53
C GLU A 130 -0.15 -4.43 45.26
#